data_AF-A0A5C5FS14-F1
#
_entry.id   AF-A0A5C5FS14-F1
#
_cell.length_a   1.000
_cell.length_b   1.000
_cell.length_c   1.000
_cell.angle_alpha   90.00
_cell.angle_beta   90.00
_cell.angle_gamma   90.00
#
_symmetry.space_group_name_H-M   'P 1'
#
loop_
_entity.id
_entity.type
_entity.pdbx_description
1 polymer ?
#
loop_
_entity_poly.entity_id
_entity_poly.type
_entity_poly.pdbx_seq_one_letter_code
_entity_poly.pdbx_strand_id
1 'polypeptide(L)' 'AWASSSVNGLLDRVPVEQIGAWEKSFKEHLTSSQQSLLAEVGKGQMTKELEADLKKVVQEHVSSYVSA' A
#
# COMPACT_ATOMS: atom_id res chain seq x y z
N ALA A 1 5.64 7.67 13.54
CA ALA A 1 6.70 6.95 12.82
C ALA A 1 6.37 5.46 12.62
N TRP A 2 5.12 5.12 12.27
CA TRP A 2 4.67 3.72 12.09
C TRP A 2 4.65 3.28 10.62
N ALA A 3 4.47 4.22 9.68
CA ALA A 3 4.39 3.92 8.25
C ALA A 3 5.74 3.55 7.61
N SER A 4 6.86 4.13 8.07
CA SER A 4 8.15 4.01 7.39
C SER A 4 8.86 2.66 7.57
N SER A 5 8.66 1.94 8.67
CA SER A 5 9.37 0.66 8.90
C SER A 5 8.63 -0.57 8.38
N SER A 6 7.28 -0.56 8.33
CA SER A 6 6.53 -1.74 7.85
C SER A 6 6.48 -1.83 6.32
N VAL A 7 6.46 -0.70 5.61
CA VAL A 7 6.42 -0.71 4.14
C VAL A 7 7.80 -0.91 3.50
N ASN A 8 8.88 -0.53 4.20
CA ASN A 8 10.24 -0.63 3.67
C ASN A 8 10.69 -2.08 3.41
N GLY A 9 10.23 -3.04 4.23
CA GLY A 9 10.49 -4.46 4.00
C GLY A 9 9.55 -5.11 2.98
N LEU A 10 8.38 -4.51 2.73
CA LEU A 10 7.44 -5.00 1.72
C LEU A 10 7.90 -4.59 0.32
N LEU A 11 8.40 -3.36 0.17
CA LEU A 11 8.88 -2.83 -1.10
C LEU A 11 10.26 -3.34 -1.53
N ASP A 12 10.99 -4.04 -0.64
CA ASP A 12 12.29 -4.65 -0.96
C ASP A 12 12.23 -5.60 -2.17
N ARG A 13 11.07 -6.23 -2.39
CA ARG A 13 10.84 -7.12 -3.53
C ARG A 13 10.59 -6.40 -4.84
N VAL A 14 10.25 -5.11 -4.80
CA VAL A 14 10.00 -4.29 -5.99
C VAL A 14 11.33 -3.69 -6.43
N PRO A 15 11.77 -3.93 -7.68
CA PRO A 15 13.00 -3.32 -8.20
C PRO A 15 12.93 -1.80 -8.08
N VAL A 16 14.02 -1.16 -7.65
CA VAL A 16 14.02 0.30 -7.39
C VAL A 16 13.65 1.11 -8.63
N GLU A 17 14.02 0.62 -9.82
CA GLU A 17 13.67 1.19 -11.12
C GLU A 17 12.17 1.07 -11.47
N GLN A 18 11.48 0.09 -10.87
CA GLN A 18 10.05 -0.15 -11.06
C GLN A 18 9.17 0.44 -9.95
N ILE A 19 9.76 0.97 -8.87
CA ILE A 19 9.00 1.61 -7.77
C ILE A 19 8.04 2.68 -8.31
N GLY A 20 8.47 3.52 -9.25
CA GLY A 20 7.59 4.56 -9.80
C GLY A 20 6.39 4.00 -10.58
N ALA A 21 6.56 2.88 -11.28
CA ALA A 21 5.48 2.19 -11.98
C ALA A 21 4.54 1.48 -11.00
N TRP A 22 5.12 0.81 -10.00
CA TRP A 22 4.38 0.20 -8.89
C TRP A 22 3.55 1.24 -8.13
N GLU A 23 4.12 2.39 -7.76
CA GLU A 23 3.41 3.46 -7.05
C GLU A 23 2.21 3.96 -7.85
N LYS A 24 2.35 4.09 -9.17
CA LYS A 24 1.25 4.49 -10.05
C LYS A 24 0.14 3.44 -10.05
N SER A 25 0.49 2.18 -10.23
CA SER A 25 -0.47 1.06 -10.21
C SER A 25 -1.16 0.92 -8.85
N PHE A 26 -0.40 1.07 -7.76
CA PHE A 26 -0.90 1.00 -6.40
C PHE A 26 -1.86 2.15 -6.10
N LYS A 27 -1.53 3.36 -6.54
CA LYS A 27 -2.41 4.52 -6.39
C LYS A 27 -3.73 4.32 -7.15
N GLU A 28 -3.67 3.81 -8.38
CA GLU A 28 -4.87 3.45 -9.15
C GLU A 28 -5.71 2.38 -8.42
N HIS A 29 -5.07 1.33 -7.92
CA HIS A 29 -5.73 0.28 -7.11
C HIS A 29 -6.39 0.84 -5.85
N LEU A 30 -5.72 1.75 -5.13
CA LEU A 30 -6.31 2.40 -3.96
C LEU A 30 -7.56 3.20 -4.33
N THR A 31 -7.47 4.02 -5.38
CA THR A 31 -8.62 4.83 -5.83
C THR A 31 -9.75 4.02 -6.44
N SER A 32 -9.48 2.85 -7.00
CA SER A 32 -10.50 2.01 -7.64
C SER A 32 -11.15 1.04 -6.64
N SER A 33 -10.33 0.33 -5.85
CA SER A 33 -10.75 -0.80 -5.01
C SER A 33 -10.80 -0.48 -3.52
N GLN A 34 -10.06 0.53 -3.04
CA GLN A 34 -9.90 0.83 -1.61
C GLN A 34 -10.44 2.21 -1.23
N GLN A 35 -11.51 2.67 -1.89
CA GLN A 35 -12.12 3.98 -1.62
C GLN A 35 -12.62 4.13 -0.19
N SER A 36 -13.17 3.07 0.42
CA SER A 36 -13.59 3.07 1.82
C SER A 36 -12.41 3.26 2.76
N LEU A 37 -11.31 2.56 2.49
CA LEU A 37 -10.07 2.67 3.25
C LEU A 37 -9.46 4.07 3.13
N LEU A 38 -9.42 4.64 1.93
CA LEU A 38 -9.00 6.02 1.68
C LEU A 38 -9.88 7.03 2.42
N ALA A 39 -11.19 6.81 2.47
CA ALA A 39 -12.10 7.67 3.21
C ALA A 39 -11.82 7.62 4.73
N GLU A 40 -11.49 6.45 5.28
CA GLU A 40 -11.09 6.30 6.68
C GLU A 40 -9.74 6.96 6.98
N VAL A 41 -8.75 6.79 6.10
CA VAL A 41 -7.46 7.48 6.18
C VAL A 41 -7.66 9.00 6.11
N GLY A 42 -8.54 9.48 5.23
CA GLY A 42 -8.87 10.90 5.04
C GLY A 42 -9.56 11.54 6.24
N LYS A 43 -10.24 10.76 7.09
CA LYS A 43 -10.77 11.23 8.38
C LYS A 43 -9.67 11.49 9.42
N GLY A 44 -8.42 11.15 9.12
CA GLY A 44 -7.27 11.38 10.01
C GLY A 44 -7.19 10.40 11.18
N GLN A 45 -8.09 9.41 11.24
CA GLN A 45 -8.14 8.44 12.33
C GLN A 45 -7.38 7.18 11.94
N MET A 46 -6.06 7.21 12.14
CA MET A 46 -5.22 6.05 11.89
C MET A 46 -5.35 5.05 13.04
N THR A 47 -6.31 4.14 12.94
CA THR A 47 -6.50 3.05 13.92
C THR A 47 -5.59 1.88 13.59
N LYS A 48 -5.27 1.05 14.59
CA LYS A 48 -4.45 -0.16 14.38
C LYS A 48 -5.05 -1.13 13.35
N GLU A 49 -6.37 -1.15 13.25
CA GLU A 49 -7.09 -1.96 12.26
C GLU A 49 -6.90 -1.42 10.85
N LEU A 50 -7.01 -0.09 10.68
CA LEU A 50 -6.75 0.58 9.41
C LEU A 50 -5.29 0.41 8.97
N GLU A 51 -4.34 0.50 9.90
CA GLU A 51 -2.92 0.21 9.61
C GLU A 51 -2.70 -1.23 9.14
N ALA A 52 -3.37 -2.20 9.78
CA ALA A 52 -3.27 -3.61 9.43
C ALA A 52 -3.85 -3.90 8.05
N ASP A 53 -5.01 -3.31 7.74
CA ASP A 53 -5.68 -3.46 6.44
C ASP A 53 -4.85 -2.81 5.33
N LEU A 54 -4.37 -1.58 5.54
CA LEU A 54 -3.51 -0.87 4.59
C LEU A 54 -2.20 -1.63 4.33
N LYS A 55 -1.59 -2.21 5.37
CA LYS A 55 -0.41 -3.07 5.24
C LYS A 55 -0.70 -4.33 4.41
N LYS A 56 -1.87 -4.94 4.61
CA LYS A 56 -2.31 -6.12 3.87
C LYS A 56 -2.52 -5.80 2.39
N VAL A 57 -3.19 -4.69 2.07
CA VAL A 57 -3.38 -4.20 0.71
C VAL A 57 -2.04 -3.95 0.01
N VAL A 58 -1.08 -3.30 0.68
CA VAL A 58 0.28 -3.12 0.15
C VAL A 58 0.95 -4.46 -0.13
N GLN A 59 0.89 -5.40 0.81
CA GLN A 59 1.53 -6.71 0.66
C GLN A 59 0.91 -7.53 -0.48
N GLU A 60 -0.41 -7.53 -0.62
CA GLU A 60 -1.12 -8.18 -1.73
C GLU A 60 -0.76 -7.54 -3.07
N HIS A 61 -0.75 -6.21 -3.14
CA HIS A 61 -0.42 -5.51 -4.39
C HIS A 61 1.04 -5.71 -4.81
N VAL A 62 2.00 -5.61 -3.87
CA VAL A 62 3.41 -5.95 -4.14
C VAL A 62 3.53 -7.38 -4.63
N SER A 63 2.91 -8.34 -3.92
CA SER A 63 3.00 -9.75 -4.30
C SER A 63 2.42 -9.99 -5.69
N SER A 64 1.27 -9.37 -6.01
CA SER A 64 0.67 -9.44 -7.33
C SER A 64 1.54 -8.79 -8.40
N TYR A 65 2.20 -7.68 -8.10
CA TYR A 65 3.02 -6.94 -9.05
C TYR A 65 4.32 -7.68 -9.39
N VAL A 66 5.00 -8.26 -8.40
CA VAL A 66 6.26 -9.01 -8.61
C VAL A 66 6.04 -10.41 -9.17
N SER A 67 4.81 -10.92 -9.12
CA SER A 67 4.43 -12.23 -9.66
C SER A 67 3.83 -12.16 -11.06
N ALA A 68 3.60 -10.95 -11.59
CA ALA A 68 3.07 -10.68 -12.93
C ALA A 68 4.21 -10.56 -13.95
#